data_AF-A0A833J281-F1
#
_entry.id   AF-A0A833J281-F1
#
_cell.length_a   1.000
_cell.length_b   1.000
_cell.length_c   1.000
_cell.angle_alpha   90.00
_cell.angle_beta   90.00
_cell.angle_gamma   90.00
#
_symmetry.space_group_name_H-M   'P 1'
#
loop_
_entity.id
_entity.type
_entity.pdbx_description
1 polymer ?
#
loop_
_entity_poly.entity_id
_entity_poly.type
_entity_poly.pdbx_seq_one_letter_code
_entity_poly.pdbx_strand_id
1 'polypeptide(L)'
;MPDLSRSQFCDLTRLSPDTLKSLSRREQLPFSIDQKASGRGYTLFEAFLTIVAQEFSEGHGVNITRAAEIAGALPEVLAPQWDRIIETGSILADGTGEKVEEVMCGRYDVAGIHPPRPLVGTDEEIARELAASDQPPIRSVRSSASRSLALLLIRANKLNIEIPDEFWKPPFNYRQRPDGRELSRASMQKLIEQGAHLEETED
;
A
#
# COMPACT_ATOMS: atom_id res chain seq x y z
N MET A 1 4.10 -19.40 11.00
CA MET A 1 3.21 -18.22 10.90
C MET A 1 2.20 -18.54 9.83
N PRO A 2 0.89 -18.39 10.05
CA PRO A 2 -0.08 -18.76 9.03
C PRO A 2 -0.09 -17.69 7.94
N ASP A 3 0.87 -17.79 7.02
CA ASP A 3 0.80 -17.05 5.78
C ASP A 3 -0.44 -17.53 5.01
N LEU A 4 -1.19 -16.59 4.43
CA LEU A 4 -2.25 -16.91 3.49
C LEU A 4 -1.68 -17.71 2.33
N SER A 5 -2.33 -18.81 1.97
CA SER A 5 -2.08 -19.46 0.70
C SER A 5 -2.36 -18.49 -0.46
N ARG A 6 -1.78 -18.76 -1.63
CA ARG A 6 -2.06 -17.98 -2.84
C ARG A 6 -3.56 -17.91 -3.16
N SER A 7 -4.31 -19.01 -2.95
CA SER A 7 -5.75 -19.03 -3.16
C SER A 7 -6.46 -18.08 -2.21
N GLN A 8 -6.20 -18.20 -0.90
CA GLN A 8 -6.81 -17.32 0.11
C GLN A 8 -6.50 -15.85 -0.14
N PHE A 9 -5.28 -15.52 -0.54
CA PHE A 9 -4.92 -14.15 -0.92
C PHE A 9 -5.74 -13.66 -2.13
N CYS A 10 -5.84 -14.47 -3.19
CA CYS A 10 -6.67 -14.16 -4.36
C CYS A 10 -8.15 -13.98 -3.99
N ASP A 11 -8.69 -14.85 -3.13
CA ASP A 11 -10.08 -14.80 -2.70
C ASP A 11 -10.36 -13.55 -1.85
N LEU A 12 -9.46 -13.18 -0.94
CA LEU A 12 -9.53 -11.95 -0.13
C LEU A 12 -9.41 -10.69 -0.97
N THR A 13 -8.50 -10.66 -1.94
CA THR A 13 -8.25 -9.47 -2.78
C THR A 13 -9.14 -9.44 -4.02
N ARG A 14 -9.91 -10.50 -4.28
CA ARG A 14 -10.68 -10.72 -5.53
C ARG A 14 -9.82 -10.65 -6.80
N LEU A 15 -8.52 -10.89 -6.68
CA LEU A 15 -7.64 -11.01 -7.84
C LEU A 15 -7.76 -12.42 -8.42
N SER A 16 -7.86 -12.53 -9.74
CA SER A 16 -7.65 -13.83 -10.38
C SER A 16 -6.18 -14.26 -10.23
N PRO A 17 -5.87 -15.57 -10.22
CA PRO A 17 -4.49 -16.05 -10.18
C PRO A 17 -3.59 -15.48 -11.30
N ASP A 18 -4.17 -15.25 -12.49
CA ASP A 18 -3.50 -14.67 -13.65
C ASP A 18 -3.28 -13.16 -13.49
N THR A 19 -4.27 -12.44 -12.94
CA THR A 19 -4.12 -11.02 -12.59
C THR A 19 -3.00 -10.84 -11.58
N LEU A 20 -2.98 -11.63 -10.50
CA LEU A 20 -1.92 -11.59 -9.50
C LEU A 20 -0.54 -11.85 -10.12
N LYS A 21 -0.44 -12.85 -11.01
CA LYS A 21 0.80 -13.16 -11.72
C LYS A 21 1.25 -12.01 -12.63
N SER A 22 0.31 -11.37 -13.34
CA SER A 22 0.57 -10.22 -14.20
C SER A 22 1.07 -9.02 -13.40
N LEU A 23 0.37 -8.67 -12.31
CA LEU A 23 0.75 -7.57 -11.41
C LEU A 23 2.13 -7.81 -10.79
N SER A 24 2.39 -9.03 -10.32
CA SER A 24 3.68 -9.44 -9.77
C SER A 24 4.82 -9.23 -10.78
N ARG A 25 4.65 -9.69 -12.04
CA ARG A 25 5.66 -9.58 -13.09
C ARG A 25 5.96 -8.13 -13.50
N ARG A 26 4.97 -7.24 -13.36
CA ARG A 26 5.08 -5.82 -13.73
C ARG A 26 5.43 -4.93 -12.54
N GLU A 27 5.70 -5.52 -11.38
CA GLU A 27 5.95 -4.80 -10.13
C GLU A 27 4.81 -3.83 -9.79
N GLN A 28 3.56 -4.26 -9.97
CA GLN A 28 2.34 -3.48 -9.73
C GLN A 28 1.61 -3.90 -8.45
N LEU A 29 2.31 -4.55 -7.52
CA LEU A 29 1.82 -4.88 -6.19
C LEU A 29 2.39 -3.90 -5.16
N PRO A 30 1.66 -3.58 -4.08
CA PRO A 30 2.12 -2.62 -3.07
C PRO A 30 3.18 -3.18 -2.11
N PHE A 31 3.70 -4.37 -2.40
CA PHE A 31 4.69 -5.09 -1.63
C PHE A 31 5.63 -5.85 -2.58
N SER A 32 6.78 -6.27 -2.07
CA SER A 32 7.75 -7.06 -2.83
C SER A 32 7.37 -8.53 -2.85
N ILE A 33 7.58 -9.19 -3.98
CA ILE A 33 7.55 -10.66 -4.04
C ILE A 33 8.99 -11.14 -4.19
N ASP A 34 9.49 -11.82 -3.17
CA ASP A 34 10.76 -12.53 -3.29
C ASP A 34 10.55 -13.81 -4.12
N GLN A 35 11.03 -13.80 -5.36
CA GLN A 35 10.95 -14.96 -6.25
C GLN A 35 11.81 -16.14 -5.76
N LYS A 36 12.83 -15.89 -4.92
CA LYS A 36 13.70 -16.94 -4.36
C LYS A 36 13.08 -17.61 -3.14
N ALA A 37 12.17 -16.93 -2.44
CA ALA A 37 11.40 -17.49 -1.33
C ALA A 37 10.17 -18.27 -1.81
N SER A 38 10.34 -19.15 -2.81
CA SER A 38 9.27 -20.01 -3.33
C SER A 38 8.71 -20.86 -2.19
N GLY A 39 7.55 -20.49 -1.66
CA GLY A 39 6.87 -21.22 -0.57
C GLY A 39 6.42 -20.36 0.60
N ARG A 40 6.88 -19.11 0.74
CA ARG A 40 6.28 -18.18 1.72
C ARG A 40 4.95 -17.67 1.16
N GLY A 41 3.89 -17.73 1.96
CA GLY A 41 2.56 -17.29 1.55
C GLY A 41 2.46 -15.76 1.50
N TYR A 42 1.27 -15.22 1.71
CA TYR A 42 1.00 -13.78 1.77
C TYR A 42 0.53 -13.39 3.16
N THR A 43 0.87 -12.20 3.64
CA THR A 43 0.34 -11.72 4.93
C THR A 43 -1.02 -11.06 4.73
N LEU A 44 -1.84 -11.00 5.79
CA LEU A 44 -3.09 -10.24 5.73
C LEU A 44 -2.85 -8.75 5.52
N PHE A 45 -1.73 -8.22 5.99
CA PHE A 45 -1.38 -6.82 5.76
C PHE A 45 -1.06 -6.57 4.28
N GLU A 46 -0.41 -7.51 3.58
CA GLU A 46 -0.25 -7.43 2.12
C GLU A 46 -1.59 -7.47 1.37
N ALA A 47 -2.54 -8.27 1.86
CA ALA A 47 -3.91 -8.30 1.32
C ALA A 47 -4.63 -6.96 1.56
N PHE A 48 -4.50 -6.39 2.76
CA PHE A 48 -5.01 -5.05 3.08
C PHE A 48 -4.43 -3.98 2.13
N LEU A 49 -3.10 -3.92 1.98
CA LEU A 49 -2.47 -2.96 1.05
C LEU A 49 -2.93 -3.15 -0.39
N THR A 50 -3.19 -4.39 -0.81
CA THR A 50 -3.71 -4.70 -2.15
C THR A 50 -5.12 -4.18 -2.34
N ILE A 51 -5.99 -4.33 -1.33
CA ILE A 51 -7.34 -3.75 -1.35
C ILE A 51 -7.27 -2.22 -1.44
N VAL A 52 -6.40 -1.58 -0.65
CA VAL A 52 -6.18 -0.13 -0.72
C VAL A 52 -5.70 0.30 -2.12
N ALA A 53 -4.77 -0.45 -2.74
CA ALA A 53 -4.31 -0.17 -4.09
C ALA A 53 -5.44 -0.31 -5.14
N GLN A 54 -6.32 -1.32 -4.98
CA GLN A 54 -7.49 -1.48 -5.85
C GLN A 54 -8.46 -0.30 -5.71
N GLU A 55 -8.73 0.18 -4.50
CA GLU A 55 -9.57 1.36 -4.26
C GLU A 55 -9.00 2.61 -4.97
N PHE A 56 -7.69 2.83 -4.94
CA PHE A 56 -7.08 3.92 -5.71
C PHE A 56 -7.22 3.73 -7.22
N SER A 57 -7.04 2.51 -7.72
CA SER A 57 -7.09 2.23 -9.15
C SER A 57 -8.51 2.30 -9.72
N GLU A 58 -9.46 1.64 -9.06
CA GLU A 58 -10.83 1.46 -9.51
C GLU A 58 -11.72 2.61 -9.07
N GLY A 59 -11.60 3.05 -7.81
CA GLY A 59 -12.42 4.12 -7.23
C GLY A 59 -11.98 5.53 -7.65
N HIS A 60 -10.69 5.74 -7.89
CA HIS A 60 -10.13 7.07 -8.20
C HIS A 60 -9.45 7.17 -9.58
N GLY A 61 -9.47 6.11 -10.38
CA GLY A 61 -8.88 6.10 -11.73
C GLY A 61 -7.36 6.29 -11.74
N VAL A 62 -6.68 6.02 -10.63
CA VAL A 62 -5.22 6.09 -10.56
C VAL A 62 -4.64 4.93 -11.36
N ASN A 63 -3.57 5.17 -12.13
CA ASN A 63 -2.88 4.08 -12.81
C ASN A 63 -2.42 3.02 -11.78
N ILE A 64 -2.60 1.73 -12.08
CA ILE A 64 -2.32 0.63 -11.13
C ILE A 64 -0.90 0.63 -10.56
N THR A 65 0.12 0.97 -11.36
CA THR A 65 1.50 1.11 -10.86
C THR A 65 1.57 2.20 -9.81
N ARG A 66 0.95 3.34 -10.10
CA ARG A 66 0.92 4.50 -9.20
C ARG A 66 0.07 4.24 -7.96
N ALA A 67 -1.00 3.45 -8.07
CA ALA A 67 -1.82 3.03 -6.94
C ALA A 67 -1.06 2.10 -5.99
N ALA A 68 -0.32 1.13 -6.55
CA ALA A 68 0.56 0.25 -5.78
C ALA A 68 1.68 1.02 -5.06
N GLU A 69 2.26 2.03 -5.72
CA GLU A 69 3.23 2.93 -5.09
C GLU A 69 2.65 3.72 -3.91
N ILE A 70 1.42 4.24 -4.04
CA ILE A 70 0.74 4.94 -2.93
C ILE A 70 0.58 3.98 -1.77
N ALA A 71 -0.08 2.85 -2.00
CA ALA A 71 -0.39 1.89 -0.95
C ALA A 71 0.88 1.34 -0.28
N GLY A 72 1.95 1.06 -1.03
CA GLY A 72 3.22 0.59 -0.48
C GLY A 72 3.95 1.60 0.41
N ALA A 73 3.65 2.90 0.29
CA ALA A 73 4.24 3.97 1.10
C ALA A 73 3.41 4.32 2.37
N LEU A 74 2.21 3.77 2.51
CA LEU A 74 1.33 4.02 3.65
C LEU A 74 1.74 3.38 4.99
N PRO A 75 2.43 2.22 5.07
CA PRO A 75 2.60 1.51 6.34
C PRO A 75 3.15 2.37 7.49
N GLU A 76 4.12 3.25 7.21
CA GLU A 76 4.73 4.12 8.23
C GLU A 76 3.73 5.12 8.82
N VAL A 77 2.85 5.70 7.98
CA VAL A 77 1.84 6.64 8.44
C VAL A 77 0.61 5.93 9.03
N LEU A 78 0.27 4.73 8.56
CA LEU A 78 -0.84 3.96 9.11
C LEU A 78 -0.58 3.47 10.53
N ALA A 79 0.67 3.10 10.85
CA ALA A 79 1.04 2.54 12.15
C ALA A 79 0.54 3.36 13.37
N PRO A 80 0.75 4.68 13.47
CA PRO A 80 0.23 5.49 14.59
C PRO A 80 -1.30 5.65 14.60
N GLN A 81 -2.00 5.38 13.49
CA GLN A 81 -3.45 5.47 13.39
C GLN A 81 -4.13 4.09 13.41
N TRP A 82 -3.37 3.01 13.59
CA TRP A 82 -3.86 1.65 13.32
C TRP A 82 -5.02 1.24 14.24
N ASP A 83 -4.94 1.55 15.53
CA ASP A 83 -6.01 1.26 16.49
C ASP A 83 -7.33 1.93 16.08
N ARG A 84 -7.27 3.19 15.66
CA ARG A 84 -8.44 3.94 15.15
C ARG A 84 -8.98 3.35 13.85
N ILE A 85 -8.09 2.90 12.96
CA ILE A 85 -8.48 2.21 11.72
C ILE A 85 -9.18 0.88 12.06
N ILE A 86 -8.68 0.11 13.02
CA ILE A 86 -9.29 -1.14 13.50
C ILE A 86 -10.68 -0.88 14.06
N GLU A 87 -10.80 0.08 14.97
CA GLU A 87 -12.07 0.44 15.59
C GLU A 87 -13.12 0.82 14.53
N THR A 88 -12.80 1.81 13.70
CA THR A 88 -13.71 2.30 12.65
C THR A 88 -13.99 1.24 11.59
N GLY A 89 -12.98 0.47 11.17
CA GLY A 89 -13.12 -0.61 10.21
C GLY A 89 -13.99 -1.77 10.72
N SER A 90 -13.94 -2.08 12.02
CA SER A 90 -14.78 -3.11 12.64
C SER A 90 -16.24 -2.68 12.69
N ILE A 91 -16.52 -1.43 13.12
CA ILE A 91 -17.88 -0.88 13.12
C ILE A 91 -18.49 -0.90 11.71
N LEU A 92 -17.70 -0.51 10.70
CA LEU A 92 -18.13 -0.56 9.30
C LEU A 92 -18.37 -1.99 8.81
N ALA A 93 -17.55 -2.96 9.25
CA ALA A 93 -17.69 -4.36 8.88
C ALA A 93 -18.96 -5.01 9.45
N ASP A 94 -19.34 -4.61 10.66
CA ASP A 94 -20.55 -5.07 11.35
C ASP A 94 -21.84 -4.58 10.67
N GLY A 95 -21.76 -3.53 9.83
CA GLY A 95 -22.88 -3.06 9.03
C GLY A 95 -24.02 -2.44 9.85
N THR A 96 -23.71 -1.91 11.04
CA THR A 96 -24.69 -1.32 11.97
C THR A 96 -25.40 -0.09 11.40
N GLY A 97 -24.85 0.53 10.36
CA GLY A 97 -25.32 1.79 9.77
C GLY A 97 -24.97 3.02 10.60
N GLU A 98 -24.16 2.86 11.65
CA GLU A 98 -23.65 3.95 12.46
C GLU A 98 -22.75 4.87 11.62
N LYS A 99 -22.92 6.19 11.80
CA LYS A 99 -22.04 7.16 11.17
C LYS A 99 -20.73 7.22 11.96
N VAL A 100 -19.69 6.64 11.39
CA VAL A 100 -18.33 6.76 11.92
C VAL A 100 -17.53 7.77 11.11
N GLU A 101 -16.63 8.47 11.79
CA GLU A 101 -15.64 9.31 11.14
C GLU A 101 -14.51 8.41 10.62
N GLU A 102 -14.45 8.24 9.31
CA GLU A 102 -13.51 7.32 8.67
C GLU A 102 -12.07 7.84 8.70
N VAL A 103 -11.13 6.92 8.87
CA VAL A 103 -9.71 7.22 8.68
C VAL A 103 -9.38 7.08 7.20
N MET A 104 -8.98 8.19 6.61
CA MET A 104 -8.54 8.30 5.23
C MET A 104 -7.03 8.02 5.14
N CYS A 105 -6.59 7.60 3.97
CA CYS A 105 -5.19 7.41 3.63
C CYS A 105 -4.92 7.80 2.17
N GLY A 106 -3.67 8.04 1.84
CA GLY A 106 -3.26 8.22 0.45
C GLY A 106 -1.98 9.01 0.34
N ARG A 107 -1.95 9.98 -0.57
CA ARG A 107 -0.80 10.85 -0.71
C ARG A 107 -1.17 12.25 -1.17
N TYR A 108 -0.23 13.16 -0.99
CA TYR A 108 -0.25 14.46 -1.63
C TYR A 108 1.04 14.73 -2.40
N ASP A 109 0.88 15.40 -3.54
CA ASP A 109 1.96 15.91 -4.37
C ASP A 109 2.22 17.37 -3.96
N VAL A 110 3.49 17.71 -3.78
CA VAL A 110 3.97 19.03 -3.37
C VAL A 110 4.51 19.79 -4.58
N ALA A 111 4.42 21.11 -4.58
CA ALA A 111 5.03 21.93 -5.62
C ALA A 111 6.55 21.75 -5.73
N GLY A 112 7.08 21.76 -6.96
CA GLY A 112 8.51 21.63 -7.23
C GLY A 112 8.99 20.18 -7.34
N ILE A 113 10.29 19.96 -7.13
CA ILE A 113 10.95 18.65 -7.25
C ILE A 113 10.96 17.96 -5.88
N HIS A 114 9.80 17.90 -5.24
CA HIS A 114 9.63 17.20 -3.97
C HIS A 114 8.95 15.85 -4.19
N PRO A 115 9.38 14.83 -3.45
CA PRO A 115 8.69 13.56 -3.50
C PRO A 115 7.26 13.69 -2.97
N PRO A 116 6.31 12.93 -3.53
CA PRO A 116 5.00 12.80 -2.93
C PRO A 116 5.11 12.24 -1.52
N ARG A 117 4.23 12.71 -0.63
CA ARG A 117 4.23 12.32 0.78
C ARG A 117 2.97 11.52 1.10
N PRO A 118 3.09 10.41 1.85
CA PRO A 118 1.92 9.68 2.32
C PRO A 118 1.14 10.54 3.33
N LEU A 119 -0.17 10.33 3.41
CA LEU A 119 -1.05 10.99 4.38
C LEU A 119 -1.97 9.96 5.02
N VAL A 120 -2.39 10.24 6.26
CA VAL A 120 -3.37 9.46 6.99
C VAL A 120 -4.14 10.39 7.94
N GLY A 121 -5.38 10.03 8.25
CA GLY A 121 -6.18 10.74 9.25
C GLY A 121 -7.58 10.98 8.75
N THR A 122 -8.37 11.70 9.52
CA THR A 122 -9.70 12.18 9.10
C THR A 122 -9.58 13.25 8.02
N ASP A 123 -10.68 13.54 7.34
CA ASP A 123 -10.74 14.67 6.41
C ASP A 123 -10.32 16.00 7.08
N GLU A 124 -10.72 16.24 8.33
CA GLU A 124 -10.38 17.45 9.07
C GLU A 124 -8.90 17.50 9.51
N GLU A 125 -8.34 16.39 9.99
CA GLU A 125 -6.91 16.30 10.34
C GLU A 125 -6.02 16.51 9.11
N ILE A 126 -6.34 15.84 8.00
CA ILE A 126 -5.60 15.99 6.74
C ILE A 126 -5.72 17.43 6.23
N ALA A 127 -6.92 18.04 6.27
CA ALA A 127 -7.09 19.42 5.85
C ALA A 127 -6.25 20.38 6.70
N ARG A 128 -6.19 20.17 8.02
CA ARG A 128 -5.34 20.96 8.94
C ARG A 128 -3.86 20.76 8.66
N GLU A 129 -3.41 19.52 8.49
CA GLU A 129 -2.00 19.21 8.16
C GLU A 129 -1.58 19.90 6.85
N LEU A 130 -2.41 19.78 5.82
CA LEU A 130 -2.14 20.39 4.52
C LEU A 130 -2.17 21.92 4.56
N ALA A 131 -3.06 22.52 5.35
CA ALA A 131 -3.12 23.97 5.53
C ALA A 131 -1.93 24.53 6.33
N ALA A 132 -1.37 23.73 7.25
CA ALA A 132 -0.21 24.08 8.05
C ALA A 132 1.14 23.79 7.35
N SER A 133 1.11 23.13 6.19
CA SER A 133 2.33 22.75 5.46
C SER A 133 3.00 23.97 4.81
N ASP A 134 4.28 24.17 5.08
CA ASP A 134 5.13 25.17 4.39
C ASP A 134 5.27 24.89 2.89
N GLN A 135 4.89 23.68 2.45
CA GLN A 135 4.89 23.28 1.06
C GLN A 135 3.45 23.03 0.60
N PRO A 136 2.84 23.93 -0.19
CA PRO A 136 1.44 23.83 -0.54
C PRO A 136 1.20 22.59 -1.43
N PRO A 137 0.18 21.77 -1.12
CA PRO A 137 -0.17 20.63 -1.95
C PRO A 137 -0.73 21.10 -3.31
N ILE A 138 -0.24 20.51 -4.40
CA ILE A 138 -0.82 20.73 -5.74
C ILE A 138 -1.97 19.77 -5.99
N ARG A 139 -1.84 18.54 -5.47
CA ARG A 139 -2.81 17.48 -5.71
C ARG A 139 -2.81 16.52 -4.53
N SER A 140 -3.99 16.08 -4.12
CA SER A 140 -4.16 14.99 -3.16
C SER A 140 -4.99 13.87 -3.76
N VAL A 141 -4.59 12.63 -3.50
CA VAL A 141 -5.39 11.45 -3.80
C VAL A 141 -5.59 10.70 -2.50
N ARG A 142 -6.85 10.45 -2.13
CA ARG A 142 -7.24 9.92 -0.83
C ARG A 142 -8.32 8.85 -1.00
N SER A 143 -8.22 7.78 -0.23
CA SER A 143 -9.24 6.73 -0.10
C SER A 143 -9.39 6.36 1.38
N SER A 144 -10.43 5.61 1.74
CA SER A 144 -10.72 5.23 3.13
C SER A 144 -9.95 3.97 3.53
N ALA A 145 -9.03 4.12 4.50
CA ALA A 145 -8.35 2.99 5.12
C ALA A 145 -9.33 2.15 5.94
N SER A 146 -10.26 2.80 6.65
CA SER A 146 -11.30 2.14 7.44
C SER A 146 -12.19 1.24 6.58
N ARG A 147 -12.67 1.71 5.42
CA ARG A 147 -13.47 0.88 4.50
C ARG A 147 -12.66 -0.25 3.89
N SER A 148 -11.40 0.00 3.54
CA SER A 148 -10.50 -1.03 3.02
C SER A 148 -10.29 -2.15 4.04
N LEU A 149 -10.14 -1.80 5.32
CA LEU A 149 -10.05 -2.78 6.40
C LEU A 149 -11.40 -3.50 6.59
N ALA A 150 -12.51 -2.77 6.67
CA ALA A 150 -13.84 -3.36 6.80
C ALA A 150 -14.11 -4.41 5.70
N LEU A 151 -13.72 -4.10 4.48
CA LEU A 151 -13.84 -5.00 3.34
C LEU A 151 -12.97 -6.25 3.49
N LEU A 152 -11.75 -6.13 4.02
CA LEU A 152 -10.92 -7.27 4.37
C LEU A 152 -11.60 -8.15 5.43
N LEU A 153 -12.13 -7.54 6.51
CA LEU A 153 -12.78 -8.27 7.61
C LEU A 153 -14.01 -9.04 7.13
N ILE A 154 -14.89 -8.39 6.36
CA ILE A 154 -16.07 -9.03 5.77
C ILE A 154 -15.67 -10.23 4.90
N ARG A 155 -14.62 -10.07 4.08
CA ARG A 155 -14.15 -11.15 3.19
C ARG A 155 -13.49 -12.28 3.97
N ALA A 156 -12.66 -11.98 4.97
CA ALA A 156 -12.02 -12.97 5.83
C ALA A 156 -13.07 -13.81 6.58
N ASN A 157 -14.06 -13.16 7.19
CA ASN A 157 -15.16 -13.83 7.86
C ASN A 157 -15.94 -14.74 6.92
N LYS A 158 -16.32 -14.25 5.72
CA LYS A 158 -17.03 -15.04 4.71
C LYS A 158 -16.24 -16.28 4.26
N LEU A 159 -14.91 -16.20 4.24
CA LEU A 159 -14.02 -17.28 3.83
C LEU A 159 -13.58 -18.17 5.01
N ASN A 160 -14.04 -17.90 6.23
CA ASN A 160 -13.57 -18.54 7.47
C ASN A 160 -12.04 -18.49 7.62
N ILE A 161 -11.44 -17.36 7.24
CA ILE A 161 -10.00 -17.10 7.43
C ILE A 161 -9.81 -16.43 8.78
N GLU A 162 -9.09 -17.10 9.68
CA GLU A 162 -8.70 -16.54 10.96
C GLU A 162 -7.68 -15.41 10.78
N ILE A 163 -7.89 -14.30 11.49
CA ILE A 163 -6.97 -13.15 11.48
C ILE A 163 -6.02 -13.30 12.67
N PRO A 164 -4.72 -13.60 12.45
CA PRO A 164 -3.76 -13.78 13.52
C PRO A 164 -3.49 -12.49 14.29
N ASP A 165 -3.13 -12.63 15.56
CA ASP A 165 -2.86 -11.53 16.50
C ASP A 165 -1.87 -10.48 15.98
N GLU A 166 -0.88 -10.91 15.20
CA GLU A 166 0.15 -10.06 14.60
C GLU A 166 -0.41 -9.03 13.60
N PHE A 167 -1.58 -9.28 13.01
CA PHE A 167 -2.20 -8.33 12.09
C PHE A 167 -2.71 -7.08 12.82
N TRP A 168 -3.09 -7.22 14.09
CA TRP A 168 -3.69 -6.14 14.88
C TRP A 168 -2.67 -5.20 15.49
N LYS A 169 -1.36 -5.47 15.37
CA LYS A 169 -0.32 -4.72 16.08
C LYS A 169 0.82 -4.31 15.14
N PRO A 170 1.25 -3.04 15.15
CA PRO A 170 2.53 -2.67 14.54
C PRO A 170 3.72 -3.22 15.37
N PRO A 171 4.90 -3.44 14.76
CA PRO A 171 5.21 -3.23 13.35
C PRO A 171 4.53 -4.27 12.44
N PHE A 172 4.07 -3.83 11.27
CA PHE A 172 3.36 -4.70 10.34
C PHE A 172 4.29 -5.74 9.71
N ASN A 173 3.82 -6.98 9.63
CA ASN A 173 4.51 -8.04 8.90
C ASN A 173 4.10 -8.00 7.41
N TYR A 174 5.01 -7.53 6.56
CA TYR A 174 4.83 -7.52 5.11
C TYR A 174 6.18 -7.39 4.39
N ARG A 175 6.23 -7.77 3.12
CA ARG A 175 7.42 -7.57 2.29
C ARG A 175 7.44 -6.15 1.75
N GLN A 176 8.20 -5.27 2.37
CA GLN A 176 8.27 -3.87 1.95
C GLN A 176 8.66 -3.75 0.47
N ARG A 177 7.89 -2.94 -0.28
CA ARG A 177 8.25 -2.56 -1.65
C ARG A 177 9.52 -1.69 -1.59
N PRO A 178 10.58 -1.97 -2.37
CA PRO A 178 11.73 -1.08 -2.44
C PRO A 178 11.30 0.32 -2.88
N ASP A 179 11.90 1.36 -2.30
CA ASP A 179 11.64 2.72 -2.76
C ASP A 179 12.11 2.82 -4.22
N GLY A 180 11.20 3.21 -5.11
CA GLY A 180 11.51 3.40 -6.53
C GLY A 180 12.67 4.39 -6.76
N ARG A 181 12.93 5.29 -5.80
CA ARG A 181 14.09 6.19 -5.83
C ARG A 181 15.41 5.49 -5.59
N GLU A 182 15.45 4.50 -4.71
CA GLU A 182 16.65 3.70 -4.46
C GLU A 182 16.99 2.87 -5.71
N LEU A 183 15.99 2.29 -6.35
CA LEU A 183 16.14 1.56 -7.62
C LEU A 183 16.62 2.47 -8.76
N SER A 184 16.07 3.69 -8.86
CA SER A 184 16.48 4.67 -9.87
C SER A 184 17.90 5.18 -9.63
N ARG A 185 18.28 5.49 -8.38
CA ARG A 185 19.65 5.89 -8.01
C ARG A 185 20.66 4.78 -8.26
N ALA A 186 20.36 3.56 -7.83
CA ALA A 186 21.23 2.40 -8.07
C ALA A 186 21.40 2.13 -9.56
N SER A 187 20.33 2.28 -10.36
CA SER A 187 20.38 2.11 -11.82
C SER A 187 21.16 3.23 -12.50
N MET A 188 20.99 4.49 -12.09
CA MET A 188 21.80 5.61 -12.59
C MET A 188 23.27 5.45 -12.23
N GLN A 189 23.57 5.04 -11.00
CA GLN A 189 24.94 4.80 -10.56
C GLN A 189 25.60 3.67 -11.35
N LYS A 190 24.88 2.57 -11.59
CA LYS A 190 25.34 1.48 -12.44
C LYS A 190 25.57 1.90 -13.89
N LEU A 191 24.72 2.77 -14.45
CA LEU A 191 24.89 3.33 -15.79
C LEU A 191 26.12 4.25 -15.87
N ILE A 192 26.38 5.05 -14.83
CA ILE A 192 27.57 5.90 -14.73
C ILE A 192 28.84 5.03 -14.66
N GLU A 193 28.85 3.99 -13.82
CA GLU A 193 29.96 3.03 -13.71
C GLU A 193 30.22 2.28 -15.02
N GLN A 194 29.16 1.88 -15.73
CA GLN A 194 29.28 1.23 -17.05
C GLN A 194 29.75 2.19 -18.15
N GLY A 195 29.38 3.46 -18.09
CA GLY A 195 29.86 4.49 -19.01
C GLY A 195 31.34 4.83 -18.80
N ALA A 196 31.79 4.91 -17.55
CA ALA A 196 33.20 5.20 -17.22
C ALA A 196 34.16 4.11 -17.72
N HIS A 197 33.74 2.84 -17.72
CA HIS A 197 34.54 1.73 -18.27
C HIS A 197 34.72 1.77 -19.79
N LEU A 198 33.89 2.51 -20.53
CA LEU A 198 34.05 2.65 -21.99
C LEU A 198 35.10 3.70 -22.34
N GLU A 199 35.26 4.74 -21.51
CA GLU A 199 36.29 5.79 -21.69
C GLU A 199 37.72 5.28 -21.43
N GLU A 200 37.90 4.22 -20.63
CA GLU A 200 39.21 3.62 -20.32
C GLU A 200 39.71 2.61 -21.38
N THR A 201 38.93 2.33 -22.42
CA THR A 201 39.27 1.34 -23.47
C THR A 201 39.73 1.95 -24.80
N GLU A 202 39.86 3.28 -24.89
CA GLU A 202 40.28 3.99 -26.10
C GLU A 202 41.79 4.31 -26.19
N ASP A 203 42.64 3.71 -25.35
CA ASP A 203 44.11 3.79 -25.46
C ASP A 203 44.76 2.53 -26.08
#